data_AF-A0A7X6X1K3-F1
#
_entry.id   AF-A0A7X6X1K3-F1
#
_cell.length_a   1.000
_cell.length_b   1.000
_cell.length_c   1.000
_cell.angle_alpha   90.00
_cell.angle_beta   90.00
_cell.angle_gamma   90.00
#
_symmetry.space_group_name_H-M   'P 1'
#
loop_
_entity.id
_entity.type
_entity.pdbx_description
1 polymer ?
#
loop_
_entity_poly.entity_id
_entity_poly.type
_entity_poly.pdbx_seq_one_letter_code
_entity_poly.pdbx_strand_id
1 'polypeptide(L)'
;MPVFPLRKMLLMAALIIACTLILPSPEPAGQPKPFLQLEEELSLLSLQEDETFRELFSLSLALEHLEREQVELALEMEKIRDEIRDLDQRIAGEEASRENTLQGLEQVLRSYQRIGAASFLEIILDSTSPRDFLRRINVLKDLARNTEQLLRAIGESKKRLLAEKEKQNDKLAELADKQRQMDQSRTQMILLRGKMKERLASLEKEREHYQEQLAQMQRVWQELKPFFAETIARLSKIIAQGGLPLDAVKTRIS
;
A
#
# COMPACT_ATOMS: atom_id res chain seq x y z
N MET A 1 22.08 0.76 51.44
CA MET A 1 20.86 0.68 50.59
C MET A 1 21.14 1.49 49.33
N PRO A 2 20.98 0.90 48.14
CA PRO A 2 19.66 0.58 47.60
C PRO A 2 19.52 -0.90 47.23
N VAL A 3 18.30 -1.39 47.38
CA VAL A 3 17.86 -2.76 47.14
C VAL A 3 17.40 -2.85 45.69
N PHE A 4 18.22 -3.34 44.77
CA PHE A 4 17.81 -3.92 43.48
C PHE A 4 19.04 -4.63 42.88
N PRO A 5 19.03 -5.98 42.77
CA PRO A 5 18.80 -6.55 41.45
C PRO A 5 18.08 -7.91 41.42
N LEU A 6 17.33 -8.32 42.46
CA LEU A 6 16.69 -9.65 42.43
C LEU A 6 15.62 -9.78 41.34
N ARG A 7 14.86 -8.71 41.06
CA ARG A 7 13.75 -8.73 40.10
C ARG A 7 14.21 -8.78 38.63
N LYS A 8 15.37 -8.20 38.33
CA LYS A 8 15.99 -8.25 36.98
C LYS A 8 16.68 -9.59 36.72
N MET A 9 17.27 -10.20 37.76
CA MET A 9 17.82 -11.56 37.67
C MET A 9 16.72 -12.61 37.48
N LEU A 10 15.57 -12.46 38.15
CA LEU A 10 14.43 -13.37 37.99
C LEU A 10 13.77 -13.27 36.60
N LEU A 11 13.69 -12.07 36.02
CA LEU A 11 13.20 -11.88 34.65
C LEU A 11 14.16 -12.43 33.58
N MET A 12 15.48 -12.29 33.78
CA MET A 12 16.49 -12.89 32.90
C MET A 12 16.51 -14.42 33.01
N ALA A 13 16.37 -14.98 34.22
CA ALA A 13 16.28 -16.43 34.42
C ALA A 13 14.99 -17.01 33.81
N ALA A 14 13.86 -16.31 33.93
CA ALA A 14 12.60 -16.71 33.30
C ALA A 14 12.68 -16.66 31.75
N LEU A 15 13.40 -15.69 31.19
CA LEU A 15 13.59 -15.58 29.73
C LEU A 15 14.50 -16.69 29.19
N ILE A 16 15.52 -17.11 29.95
CA ILE A 16 16.41 -18.22 29.56
C ILE A 16 15.68 -19.56 29.66
N ILE A 17 14.88 -19.76 30.71
CA ILE A 17 14.09 -21.00 30.90
C ILE A 17 12.97 -21.11 29.85
N ALA A 18 12.35 -19.99 29.47
CA ALA A 18 11.36 -19.96 28.37
C ALA A 18 11.99 -20.22 26.99
N CYS A 19 13.22 -19.76 26.75
CA CYS A 19 13.95 -20.07 25.50
C CYS A 19 14.37 -21.54 25.42
N THR A 20 14.64 -22.22 26.54
CA THR A 20 15.00 -23.64 26.53
C THR A 20 13.83 -24.60 26.35
N LEU A 21 12.59 -24.15 26.55
CA LEU A 21 11.38 -24.99 26.44
C LEU A 21 10.72 -24.98 25.05
N ILE A 22 11.17 -24.13 24.12
CA ILE A 22 10.63 -24.03 22.74
C ILE A 22 11.68 -24.45 21.69
N LEU A 23 12.90 -24.81 22.12
CA LEU A 23 13.86 -25.42 21.20
C LEU A 23 13.42 -26.87 20.92
N PRO A 24 13.15 -27.25 19.66
CA PRO A 24 13.05 -28.66 19.33
C PRO A 24 14.38 -29.30 19.76
N SER A 25 14.27 -30.37 20.53
CA SER A 25 15.44 -31.15 20.92
C SER A 25 16.19 -31.54 19.65
N PRO A 26 17.55 -31.52 19.62
CA PRO A 26 18.27 -32.13 18.52
C PRO A 26 18.01 -33.63 18.62
N GLU A 27 16.92 -34.09 17.99
CA GLU A 27 16.70 -35.50 17.75
C GLU A 27 17.89 -36.02 16.95
N PRO A 28 18.44 -37.19 17.30
CA PRO A 28 19.52 -37.79 16.55
C PRO A 28 19.05 -37.98 15.11
N ALA A 29 19.60 -37.15 14.21
CA ALA A 29 19.43 -37.30 12.77
C ALA A 29 19.85 -38.73 12.39
N GLY A 30 18.87 -39.62 12.19
CA GLY A 30 19.13 -41.01 11.81
C GLY A 30 18.26 -42.08 12.46
N GLN A 31 17.37 -41.77 13.40
CA GLN A 31 16.34 -42.76 13.81
C GLN A 31 15.04 -42.53 13.02
N PRO A 32 14.56 -43.51 12.24
CA PRO A 32 13.30 -43.36 11.52
C PRO A 32 12.16 -43.22 12.54
N LYS A 33 11.44 -42.10 12.46
CA LYS A 33 10.24 -41.89 13.28
C LYS A 33 9.19 -42.97 12.97
N PRO A 34 8.36 -43.39 13.95
CA PRO A 34 7.26 -44.32 13.73
C PRO A 34 6.35 -43.91 12.56
N PHE A 35 5.85 -44.90 11.81
CA PHE A 35 5.04 -44.68 10.60
C PHE A 35 3.85 -43.74 10.82
N LEU A 36 3.12 -43.90 11.95
CA LEU A 36 1.97 -43.07 12.30
C LEU A 36 2.35 -41.60 12.54
N GLN A 37 3.55 -41.33 13.08
CA GLN A 37 4.02 -39.97 13.30
C GLN A 37 4.40 -39.28 11.99
N LEU A 38 4.97 -40.01 11.01
CA LEU A 38 5.23 -39.45 9.68
C LEU A 38 3.95 -39.06 8.94
N GLU A 39 2.91 -39.90 9.03
CA GLU A 39 1.63 -39.64 8.38
C GLU A 39 0.91 -38.42 8.98
N GLU A 40 1.00 -38.26 10.31
CA GLU A 40 0.49 -37.08 11.02
C GLU A 40 1.25 -35.79 10.61
N GLU A 41 2.59 -35.81 10.58
CA GLU A 41 3.42 -34.68 10.14
C GLU A 41 3.14 -34.29 8.69
N LEU A 42 2.98 -35.26 7.78
CA LEU A 42 2.61 -35.01 6.38
C LEU A 42 1.22 -34.37 6.26
N SER A 43 0.26 -34.79 7.08
CA SER A 43 -1.08 -34.20 7.10
C SER A 43 -1.04 -32.75 7.60
N LEU A 44 -0.22 -32.46 8.61
CA LEU A 44 -0.05 -31.13 9.17
C LEU A 44 0.65 -30.19 8.17
N LEU A 45 1.68 -30.68 7.48
CA LEU A 45 2.35 -29.95 6.40
C LEU A 45 1.37 -29.61 5.28
N SER A 46 0.52 -30.56 4.85
CA SER A 46 -0.50 -30.30 3.83
C SER A 46 -1.47 -29.20 4.24
N LEU A 47 -1.89 -29.16 5.52
CA LEU A 47 -2.75 -28.10 6.03
C LEU A 47 -2.04 -26.74 6.01
N GLN A 48 -0.77 -26.69 6.38
CA GLN A 48 0.03 -25.46 6.35
C GLN A 48 0.30 -24.96 4.92
N GLU A 49 0.54 -25.87 3.97
CA GLU A 49 0.67 -25.55 2.54
C GLU A 49 -0.63 -24.91 2.03
N ASP A 50 -1.78 -25.55 2.30
CA ASP A 50 -3.10 -25.06 1.88
C ASP A 50 -3.43 -23.68 2.48
N GLU A 51 -3.14 -23.47 3.76
CA GLU A 51 -3.29 -22.17 4.42
C GLU A 51 -2.41 -21.11 3.75
N THR A 52 -1.14 -21.42 3.52
CA THR A 52 -0.18 -20.51 2.86
C THR A 52 -0.64 -20.16 1.43
N PHE A 53 -1.19 -21.13 0.68
CA PHE A 53 -1.75 -20.90 -0.65
C PHE A 53 -2.96 -19.95 -0.62
N ARG A 54 -3.89 -20.13 0.33
CA ARG A 54 -5.07 -19.27 0.48
C ARG A 54 -4.66 -17.83 0.80
N GLU A 55 -3.69 -17.65 1.67
CA GLU A 55 -3.14 -16.34 2.00
C GLU A 55 -2.44 -15.69 0.80
N LEU A 56 -1.62 -16.45 0.05
CA LEU A 56 -0.97 -15.98 -1.17
C LEU A 56 -1.97 -15.54 -2.24
N PHE A 57 -3.06 -16.30 -2.41
CA PHE A 57 -4.12 -15.97 -3.35
C PHE A 57 -4.83 -14.67 -2.94
N SER A 58 -5.24 -14.57 -1.67
CA SER A 58 -5.90 -13.37 -1.12
C SER A 58 -5.01 -12.13 -1.24
N LEU A 59 -3.72 -12.27 -0.93
CA LEU A 59 -2.72 -11.20 -1.06
C LEU A 59 -2.52 -10.77 -2.52
N SER A 60 -2.57 -11.72 -3.46
CA SER A 60 -2.43 -11.42 -4.90
C SER A 60 -3.65 -10.67 -5.43
N LEU A 61 -4.87 -11.04 -5.02
CA LEU A 61 -6.08 -10.31 -5.36
C LEU A 61 -6.07 -8.88 -4.76
N ALA A 62 -5.62 -8.75 -3.51
CA ALA A 62 -5.48 -7.45 -2.87
C ALA A 62 -4.48 -6.54 -3.60
N LEU A 63 -3.34 -7.10 -4.04
CA LEU A 63 -2.35 -6.37 -4.84
C LEU A 63 -2.94 -5.91 -6.19
N GLU A 64 -3.66 -6.76 -6.89
CA GLU A 64 -4.30 -6.41 -8.17
C GLU A 64 -5.37 -5.33 -8.00
N HIS A 65 -6.13 -5.38 -6.91
CA HIS A 65 -7.09 -4.33 -6.58
C HIS A 65 -6.39 -3.00 -6.29
N LEU A 66 -5.35 -3.02 -5.45
CA LEU A 66 -4.56 -1.84 -5.12
C LEU A 66 -3.91 -1.22 -6.37
N GLU A 67 -3.38 -2.03 -7.28
CA GLU A 67 -2.80 -1.56 -8.55
C GLU A 67 -3.82 -0.86 -9.44
N ARG A 68 -5.05 -1.37 -9.51
CA ARG A 68 -6.14 -0.71 -10.23
C ARG A 68 -6.50 0.63 -9.60
N GLU A 69 -6.63 0.68 -8.28
CA GLU A 69 -6.90 1.93 -7.57
C GLU A 69 -5.78 2.96 -7.78
N GLN A 70 -4.51 2.54 -7.83
CA GLN A 70 -3.38 3.43 -8.11
C GLN A 70 -3.45 4.04 -9.53
N VAL A 71 -3.87 3.24 -10.52
CA VAL A 71 -4.07 3.73 -11.89
C VAL A 71 -5.21 4.74 -11.94
N GLU A 72 -6.33 4.45 -11.30
CA GLU A 72 -7.48 5.38 -11.21
C GLU A 72 -7.09 6.69 -10.51
N LEU A 73 -6.36 6.60 -9.40
CA LEU A 73 -5.86 7.76 -8.66
C LEU A 73 -4.91 8.61 -9.52
N ALA A 74 -4.00 7.98 -10.26
CA ALA A 74 -3.08 8.68 -11.16
C ALA A 74 -3.83 9.43 -12.29
N LEU A 75 -4.88 8.82 -12.85
CA LEU A 75 -5.73 9.47 -13.86
C LEU A 75 -6.49 10.67 -13.26
N GLU A 76 -7.01 10.54 -12.04
CA GLU A 76 -7.67 11.67 -11.34
C GLU A 76 -6.69 12.82 -11.09
N MET A 77 -5.47 12.51 -10.64
CA MET A 77 -4.42 13.51 -10.42
C MET A 77 -4.05 14.23 -11.71
N GLU A 78 -3.94 13.51 -12.83
CA GLU A 78 -3.62 14.12 -14.12
C GLU A 78 -4.72 15.05 -14.61
N LYS A 79 -5.99 14.65 -14.44
CA LYS A 79 -7.13 15.51 -14.76
C LYS A 79 -7.09 16.81 -13.96
N ILE A 80 -6.79 16.74 -12.65
CA ILE A 80 -6.67 17.93 -11.80
C ILE A 80 -5.50 18.81 -12.25
N ARG A 81 -4.37 18.24 -12.68
CA ARG A 81 -3.25 19.02 -13.22
C ARG A 81 -3.62 19.77 -14.50
N ASP A 82 -4.40 19.14 -15.37
CA ASP A 82 -4.92 19.80 -16.57
C ASP A 82 -5.90 20.93 -16.22
N GLU A 83 -6.78 20.72 -15.24
CA GLU A 83 -7.67 21.77 -14.72
C GLU A 83 -6.90 22.94 -14.11
N ILE A 84 -5.83 22.69 -13.34
CA ILE A 84 -4.92 23.74 -12.84
C ILE A 84 -4.26 24.51 -14.00
N ARG A 85 -3.86 23.81 -15.08
CA ARG A 85 -3.26 24.44 -16.26
C ARG A 85 -4.25 25.36 -16.99
N ASP A 86 -5.51 24.95 -17.11
CA ASP A 86 -6.59 25.81 -17.64
C ASP A 86 -6.82 27.04 -16.76
N LEU A 87 -6.85 26.86 -15.44
CA LEU A 87 -6.98 27.97 -14.49
C LEU A 87 -5.82 28.96 -14.64
N ASP A 88 -4.58 28.49 -14.82
CA ASP A 88 -3.42 29.35 -15.07
C ASP A 88 -3.54 30.16 -16.35
N GLN A 89 -4.04 29.55 -17.43
CA GLN A 89 -4.30 30.27 -18.68
C GLN A 89 -5.38 31.34 -18.49
N ARG A 90 -6.45 31.04 -17.75
CA ARG A 90 -7.53 31.99 -17.46
C ARG A 90 -7.04 33.14 -16.58
N ILE A 91 -6.21 32.87 -15.58
CA ILE A 91 -5.58 33.89 -14.72
C ILE A 91 -4.69 34.81 -15.56
N ALA A 92 -3.86 34.26 -16.44
CA ALA A 92 -3.03 35.05 -17.35
C ALA A 92 -3.88 35.91 -18.30
N GLY A 93 -5.03 35.39 -18.77
CA GLY A 93 -6.01 36.14 -19.54
C GLY A 93 -6.59 37.34 -18.78
N GLU A 94 -6.96 37.18 -17.51
CA GLU A 94 -7.42 38.28 -16.65
C GLU A 94 -6.32 39.32 -16.41
N GLU A 95 -5.07 38.90 -16.26
CA GLU A 95 -3.93 39.82 -16.13
C GLU A 95 -3.71 40.65 -17.39
N ALA A 96 -3.80 40.02 -18.57
CA ALA A 96 -3.73 40.70 -19.85
C ALA A 96 -4.91 41.66 -20.05
N SER A 97 -6.13 41.25 -19.68
CA SER A 97 -7.33 42.10 -19.72
C SER A 97 -7.18 43.35 -18.84
N ARG A 98 -6.62 43.17 -17.62
CA ARG A 98 -6.31 44.27 -16.71
C ARG A 98 -5.31 45.24 -17.34
N GLU A 99 -4.22 44.73 -17.91
CA GLU A 99 -3.18 45.53 -18.55
C GLU A 99 -3.74 46.32 -19.74
N ASN A 100 -4.50 45.66 -20.62
CA ASN A 100 -5.17 46.30 -21.75
C ASN A 100 -6.14 47.40 -21.30
N THR A 101 -6.88 47.16 -20.21
CA THR A 101 -7.79 48.16 -19.62
C THR A 101 -7.02 49.39 -19.11
N LEU A 102 -5.88 49.17 -18.45
CA LEU A 102 -5.02 50.25 -17.96
C LEU A 102 -4.36 51.03 -19.10
N GLN A 103 -3.86 50.35 -20.13
CA GLN A 103 -3.29 50.98 -21.32
C GLN A 103 -4.34 51.79 -22.10
N GLY A 104 -5.56 51.27 -22.24
CA GLY A 104 -6.67 51.99 -22.84
C GLY A 104 -7.00 53.27 -22.07
N LEU A 105 -7.07 53.20 -20.74
CA LEU A 105 -7.25 54.37 -19.89
C LEU A 105 -6.09 55.36 -20.03
N GLU A 106 -4.84 54.88 -20.03
CA GLU A 106 -3.65 55.71 -20.21
C GLU A 106 -3.66 56.45 -21.55
N GLN A 107 -4.02 55.78 -22.64
CA GLN A 107 -4.12 56.40 -23.96
C GLN A 107 -5.18 57.50 -24.00
N VAL A 108 -6.35 57.25 -23.38
CA VAL A 108 -7.40 58.27 -23.26
C VAL A 108 -6.88 59.47 -22.46
N LEU A 109 -6.27 59.25 -21.29
CA LEU A 109 -5.70 60.32 -20.47
C LEU A 109 -4.57 61.08 -21.17
N ARG A 110 -3.70 60.40 -21.92
CA ARG A 110 -2.64 61.03 -22.72
C ARG A 110 -3.18 61.84 -23.88
N SER A 111 -4.23 61.36 -24.56
CA SER A 111 -4.88 62.13 -25.64
C SER A 111 -5.42 63.46 -25.13
N TYR A 112 -5.91 63.44 -23.90
CA TYR A 112 -6.43 64.57 -23.17
C TYR A 112 -5.35 65.51 -22.62
N GLN A 113 -4.19 64.99 -22.19
CA GLN A 113 -3.04 65.81 -21.77
C GLN A 113 -2.23 66.40 -22.94
N ARG A 114 -2.13 65.71 -24.09
CA ARG A 114 -1.35 66.16 -25.27
C ARG A 114 -1.89 67.43 -25.92
N ILE A 115 -3.13 67.78 -25.62
CA ILE A 115 -3.73 69.05 -26.04
C ILE A 115 -3.18 70.23 -25.17
N GLY A 116 -2.44 69.93 -24.08
CA GLY A 116 -1.73 70.86 -23.19
C GLY A 116 -2.05 70.60 -21.71
N ALA A 117 -1.08 70.82 -20.79
CA ALA A 117 -1.26 70.60 -19.35
C ALA A 117 -2.30 71.53 -18.69
N ALA A 118 -2.54 72.70 -19.31
CA ALA A 118 -3.65 73.61 -18.99
C ALA A 118 -4.96 73.26 -19.74
N SER A 119 -4.84 72.55 -20.88
CA SER A 119 -5.92 72.35 -21.85
C SER A 119 -7.05 71.47 -21.38
N PHE A 120 -6.88 70.59 -20.38
CA PHE A 120 -7.93 69.63 -20.07
C PHE A 120 -9.07 70.26 -19.25
N LEU A 121 -8.70 71.08 -18.28
CA LEU A 121 -9.62 72.00 -17.63
C LEU A 121 -10.08 73.08 -18.61
N GLU A 122 -9.19 73.59 -19.48
CA GLU A 122 -9.56 74.54 -20.55
C GLU A 122 -10.58 73.97 -21.53
N ILE A 123 -10.49 72.71 -21.97
CA ILE A 123 -11.46 72.05 -22.87
C ILE A 123 -12.79 71.91 -22.16
N ILE A 124 -12.78 71.59 -20.86
CA ILE A 124 -14.01 71.54 -20.09
C ILE A 124 -14.59 72.96 -19.94
N LEU A 125 -13.77 73.97 -19.67
CA LEU A 125 -14.14 75.37 -19.45
C LEU A 125 -14.48 76.17 -20.74
N ASP A 126 -13.88 75.84 -21.88
CA ASP A 126 -14.07 76.39 -23.24
C ASP A 126 -15.30 75.78 -23.93
N SER A 127 -16.30 75.50 -23.11
CA SER A 127 -17.58 74.97 -23.55
C SER A 127 -18.46 76.10 -24.09
N THR A 128 -19.09 75.89 -25.24
CA THR A 128 -19.93 76.91 -25.91
C THR A 128 -21.23 77.21 -25.16
N SER A 129 -21.58 76.38 -24.16
CA SER A 129 -22.71 76.61 -23.26
C SER A 129 -22.56 75.81 -21.95
N PRO A 130 -23.25 76.20 -20.86
CA PRO A 130 -23.31 75.43 -19.62
C PRO A 130 -23.77 73.97 -19.81
N ARG A 131 -24.58 73.70 -20.85
CA ARG A 131 -25.02 72.35 -21.21
C ARG A 131 -23.86 71.50 -21.76
N ASP A 132 -22.99 72.11 -22.57
CA ASP A 132 -21.82 71.44 -23.14
C ASP A 132 -20.76 71.15 -22.06
N PHE A 133 -20.54 72.09 -21.13
CA PHE A 133 -19.72 71.90 -19.93
C PHE A 133 -20.14 70.65 -19.14
N LEU A 134 -21.41 70.59 -18.75
CA LEU A 134 -21.98 69.49 -17.96
C LEU A 134 -21.90 68.15 -18.72
N ARG A 135 -22.06 68.16 -20.05
CA ARG A 135 -21.91 66.97 -20.88
C ARG A 135 -20.48 66.42 -20.84
N ARG A 136 -19.47 67.28 -21.00
CA ARG A 136 -18.05 66.87 -20.98
C ARG A 136 -17.65 66.29 -19.61
N ILE A 137 -18.10 66.89 -18.51
CA ILE A 137 -17.89 66.36 -17.15
C ILE A 137 -18.57 64.99 -16.97
N ASN A 138 -19.81 64.84 -17.44
CA ASN A 138 -20.52 63.57 -17.32
C ASN A 138 -19.83 62.44 -18.09
N VAL A 139 -19.33 62.70 -19.30
CA VAL A 139 -18.54 61.71 -20.07
C VAL A 139 -17.30 61.25 -19.29
N LEU A 140 -16.59 62.17 -18.64
CA LEU A 140 -15.41 61.82 -17.84
C LEU A 140 -15.77 60.99 -16.61
N LYS A 141 -16.83 61.41 -15.91
CA LYS A 141 -17.36 60.69 -14.74
C LYS A 141 -17.79 59.28 -15.13
N ASP A 142 -18.47 59.13 -16.27
CA ASP A 142 -18.92 57.84 -16.77
C ASP A 142 -17.72 56.97 -17.20
N LEU A 143 -16.71 57.55 -17.86
CA LEU A 143 -15.48 56.83 -18.21
C LEU A 143 -14.74 56.32 -16.97
N ALA A 144 -14.54 57.17 -15.96
CA ALA A 144 -13.88 56.79 -14.71
C ALA A 144 -14.66 55.67 -14.00
N ARG A 145 -15.98 55.83 -13.91
CA ARG A 145 -16.87 54.84 -13.28
C ARG A 145 -16.87 53.50 -14.03
N ASN A 146 -16.96 53.52 -15.35
CA ASN A 146 -16.97 52.30 -16.17
C ASN A 146 -15.62 51.57 -16.10
N THR A 147 -14.51 52.32 -16.11
CA THR A 147 -13.17 51.73 -15.98
C THR A 147 -12.96 51.12 -14.60
N GLU A 148 -13.41 51.81 -13.55
CA GLU A 148 -13.40 51.27 -12.19
C GLU A 148 -14.23 49.99 -12.08
N GLN A 149 -15.44 49.96 -12.64
CA GLN A 149 -16.29 48.76 -12.64
C GLN A 149 -15.63 47.60 -13.39
N LEU A 150 -15.01 47.86 -14.54
CA LEU A 150 -14.32 46.83 -15.32
C LEU A 150 -13.10 46.27 -14.57
N LEU A 151 -12.26 47.13 -14.00
CA LEU A 151 -11.11 46.70 -13.20
C LEU A 151 -11.52 45.92 -11.95
N ARG A 152 -12.62 46.32 -11.29
CA ARG A 152 -13.20 45.56 -10.18
C ARG A 152 -13.67 44.18 -10.62
N ALA A 153 -14.39 44.07 -11.74
CA ALA A 153 -14.86 42.80 -12.26
C ALA A 153 -13.71 41.85 -12.63
N ILE A 154 -12.67 42.35 -13.30
CA ILE A 154 -11.44 41.61 -13.60
C ILE A 154 -10.75 41.13 -12.31
N GLY A 155 -10.62 42.02 -11.32
CA GLY A 155 -10.03 41.70 -10.03
C GLY A 155 -10.81 40.62 -9.25
N GLU A 156 -12.14 40.70 -9.25
CA GLU A 156 -13.02 39.70 -8.64
C GLU A 156 -12.94 38.35 -9.35
N SER A 157 -12.93 38.36 -10.69
CA SER A 157 -12.77 37.16 -11.52
C SER A 157 -11.44 36.47 -11.20
N LYS A 158 -10.32 37.22 -11.26
CA LYS A 158 -8.98 36.70 -10.91
C LYS A 158 -8.94 36.12 -9.50
N LYS A 159 -9.54 36.81 -8.52
CA LYS A 159 -9.57 36.33 -7.13
C LYS A 159 -10.31 34.98 -7.01
N ARG A 160 -11.41 34.80 -7.74
CA ARG A 160 -12.14 33.51 -7.78
C ARG A 160 -11.29 32.42 -8.41
N LEU A 161 -10.61 32.69 -9.52
CA LEU A 161 -9.74 31.72 -10.18
C LEU A 161 -8.57 31.30 -9.30
N LEU A 162 -7.94 32.23 -8.58
CA LEU A 162 -6.87 31.92 -7.64
C LEU A 162 -7.36 31.05 -6.47
N ALA A 163 -8.56 31.33 -5.93
CA ALA A 163 -9.14 30.50 -4.88
C ALA A 163 -9.49 29.10 -5.37
N GLU A 164 -9.99 28.97 -6.61
CA GLU A 164 -10.27 27.69 -7.23
C GLU A 164 -8.98 26.89 -7.47
N LYS A 165 -7.93 27.55 -7.98
CA LYS A 165 -6.61 26.94 -8.17
C LYS A 165 -6.04 26.41 -6.85
N GLU A 166 -6.14 27.19 -5.78
CA GLU A 166 -5.65 26.76 -4.47
C GLU A 166 -6.39 25.52 -3.98
N LYS A 167 -7.72 25.50 -4.09
CA LYS A 167 -8.52 24.32 -3.76
C LYS A 167 -8.11 23.08 -4.57
N GLN A 168 -7.77 23.26 -5.85
CA GLN A 168 -7.28 22.16 -6.68
C GLN A 168 -5.89 21.68 -6.26
N ASN A 169 -4.99 22.58 -5.90
CA ASN A 169 -3.67 22.24 -5.36
C ASN A 169 -3.78 21.46 -4.04
N ASP A 170 -4.65 21.89 -3.13
CA ASP A 170 -4.91 21.18 -1.87
C ASP A 170 -5.40 19.76 -2.14
N LYS A 171 -6.39 19.60 -3.03
CA LYS A 171 -6.88 18.28 -3.44
C LYS A 171 -5.76 17.44 -4.05
N LEU A 172 -4.91 18.02 -4.90
CA LEU A 172 -3.81 17.31 -5.53
C LEU A 172 -2.77 16.83 -4.49
N ALA A 173 -2.52 17.61 -3.44
CA ALA A 173 -1.66 17.24 -2.33
C ALA A 173 -2.23 16.06 -1.53
N GLU A 174 -3.53 16.09 -1.21
CA GLU A 174 -4.21 14.97 -0.54
C GLU A 174 -4.13 13.67 -1.36
N LEU A 175 -4.36 13.74 -2.67
CA LEU A 175 -4.24 12.57 -3.55
C LEU A 175 -2.79 12.07 -3.66
N ALA A 176 -1.81 12.98 -3.69
CA ALA A 176 -0.40 12.60 -3.70
C ALA A 176 0.02 11.86 -2.42
N ASP A 177 -0.49 12.27 -1.25
CA ASP A 177 -0.25 11.57 0.00
C ASP A 177 -0.94 10.20 0.03
N LYS A 178 -2.17 10.10 -0.49
CA LYS A 178 -2.85 8.81 -0.67
C LYS A 178 -2.04 7.87 -1.57
N GLN A 179 -1.52 8.37 -2.69
CA GLN A 179 -0.68 7.59 -3.61
C GLN A 179 0.57 7.04 -2.89
N ARG A 180 1.25 7.87 -2.09
CA ARG A 180 2.41 7.43 -1.29
C ARG A 180 2.06 6.34 -0.30
N GLN A 181 0.92 6.45 0.40
CA GLN A 181 0.46 5.42 1.34
C GLN A 181 0.16 4.10 0.62
N MET A 182 -0.46 4.17 -0.56
CA MET A 182 -0.71 2.98 -1.40
C MET A 182 0.59 2.33 -1.86
N ASP A 183 1.60 3.11 -2.27
CA ASP A 183 2.91 2.59 -2.68
C ASP A 183 3.65 1.89 -1.52
N GLN A 184 3.56 2.44 -0.31
CA GLN A 184 4.09 1.82 0.90
C GLN A 184 3.39 0.48 1.20
N SER A 185 2.05 0.48 1.16
CA SER A 185 1.24 -0.74 1.35
C SER A 185 1.58 -1.81 0.32
N ARG A 186 1.66 -1.43 -0.96
CA ARG A 186 2.04 -2.32 -2.07
C ARG A 186 3.41 -2.94 -1.84
N THR A 187 4.39 -2.15 -1.42
CA THR A 187 5.75 -2.63 -1.14
C THR A 187 5.76 -3.66 -0.01
N GLN A 188 5.03 -3.39 1.08
CA GLN A 188 4.90 -4.33 2.20
C GLN A 188 4.22 -5.64 1.78
N MET A 189 3.15 -5.55 0.98
CA MET A 189 2.45 -6.72 0.44
C MET A 189 3.34 -7.55 -0.48
N ILE A 190 4.14 -6.92 -1.35
CA ILE A 190 5.09 -7.63 -2.22
C ILE A 190 6.14 -8.36 -1.40
N LEU A 191 6.67 -7.72 -0.35
CA LEU A 191 7.64 -8.34 0.56
C LEU A 191 7.02 -9.55 1.29
N LEU A 192 5.81 -9.39 1.83
CA LEU A 192 5.08 -10.47 2.50
C LEU A 192 4.83 -11.65 1.56
N ARG A 193 4.41 -11.37 0.33
CA ARG A 193 4.21 -12.39 -0.72
C ARG A 193 5.51 -13.15 -1.00
N GLY A 194 6.65 -12.46 -1.02
CA GLY A 194 7.97 -13.09 -1.15
C GLY A 194 8.26 -14.07 -0.02
N LYS A 195 8.10 -13.63 1.23
CA LYS A 195 8.31 -14.47 2.43
C LYS A 195 7.37 -15.69 2.44
N MET A 196 6.11 -15.52 2.04
CA MET A 196 5.15 -16.63 1.96
C MET A 196 5.53 -17.65 0.88
N LYS A 197 6.05 -17.20 -0.27
CA LYS A 197 6.58 -18.11 -1.30
C LYS A 197 7.81 -18.88 -0.82
N GLU A 198 8.70 -18.23 -0.07
CA GLU A 198 9.86 -18.88 0.55
C GLU A 198 9.41 -19.93 1.58
N ARG A 199 8.43 -19.60 2.42
CA ARG A 199 7.83 -20.55 3.37
C ARG A 199 7.21 -21.75 2.66
N LEU A 200 6.44 -21.51 1.59
CA LEU A 200 5.84 -22.59 0.80
C LEU A 200 6.92 -23.51 0.22
N ALA A 201 7.99 -22.95 -0.33
CA ALA A 201 9.12 -23.74 -0.82
C ALA A 201 9.85 -24.53 0.28
N SER A 202 9.88 -24.03 1.53
CA SER A 202 10.41 -24.80 2.65
C SER A 202 9.49 -25.95 3.07
N LEU A 203 8.17 -25.73 3.08
CA LEU A 203 7.19 -26.76 3.40
C LEU A 203 7.22 -27.89 2.37
N GLU A 204 7.34 -27.54 1.09
CA GLU A 204 7.41 -28.53 0.00
C GLU A 204 8.64 -29.43 0.13
N LYS A 205 9.81 -28.86 0.47
CA LYS A 205 11.03 -29.63 0.77
C LYS A 205 10.88 -30.55 1.98
N GLU A 206 10.23 -30.07 3.03
CA GLU A 206 10.00 -30.84 4.25
C GLU A 206 9.05 -32.01 3.98
N ARG A 207 8.01 -31.77 3.18
CA ARG A 207 7.09 -32.80 2.70
C ARG A 207 7.79 -33.85 1.84
N GLU A 208 8.62 -33.44 0.88
CA GLU A 208 9.43 -34.36 0.06
C GLU A 208 10.31 -35.26 0.95
N HIS A 209 10.97 -34.68 1.96
CA HIS A 209 11.80 -35.42 2.89
C HIS A 209 11.02 -36.50 3.67
N TYR A 210 9.84 -36.17 4.19
CA TYR A 210 9.01 -37.14 4.91
C TYR A 210 8.40 -38.20 3.97
N GLN A 211 8.03 -37.84 2.74
CA GLN A 211 7.57 -38.80 1.74
C GLN A 211 8.66 -39.82 1.37
N GLU A 212 9.91 -39.38 1.23
CA GLU A 212 11.05 -40.27 1.01
C GLU A 212 11.25 -41.24 2.17
N GLN A 213 11.21 -40.76 3.42
CA GLN A 213 11.32 -41.62 4.60
C GLN A 213 10.18 -42.65 4.66
N LEU A 214 8.94 -42.23 4.38
CA LEU A 214 7.78 -43.12 4.39
C LEU A 214 7.91 -44.20 3.29
N ALA A 215 8.38 -43.83 2.10
CA ALA A 215 8.63 -44.77 1.02
C ALA A 215 9.74 -45.78 1.37
N GLN A 216 10.80 -45.35 2.06
CA GLN A 216 11.85 -46.25 2.55
C GLN A 216 11.30 -47.24 3.59
N MET A 217 10.51 -46.77 4.56
CA MET A 217 9.87 -47.64 5.56
C MET A 217 8.93 -48.66 4.91
N GLN A 218 8.15 -48.25 3.90
CA GLN A 218 7.29 -49.16 3.14
C GLN A 218 8.07 -50.24 2.40
N ARG A 219 9.21 -49.90 1.77
CA ARG A 219 10.08 -50.89 1.11
C ARG A 219 10.59 -51.92 2.11
N VAL A 220 11.15 -51.46 3.23
CA VAL A 220 11.63 -52.33 4.32
C VAL A 220 10.50 -53.23 4.83
N TRP A 221 9.29 -52.69 5.00
CA TRP A 221 8.12 -53.48 5.40
C TRP A 221 7.74 -54.56 4.39
N GLN A 222 7.75 -54.25 3.10
CA GLN A 222 7.47 -55.23 2.04
C GLN A 222 8.52 -56.33 1.98
N GLU A 223 9.79 -55.99 2.24
CA GLU A 223 10.89 -56.96 2.33
C GLU A 223 10.78 -57.85 3.56
N LEU A 224 10.33 -57.31 4.70
CA LEU A 224 10.16 -58.07 5.95
C LEU A 224 8.91 -58.96 5.97
N LYS A 225 7.84 -58.58 5.27
CA LYS A 225 6.57 -59.31 5.19
C LYS A 225 6.70 -60.81 4.86
N PRO A 226 7.48 -61.24 3.85
CA PRO A 226 7.68 -62.67 3.56
C PRO A 226 8.40 -63.40 4.70
N PHE A 227 9.38 -62.77 5.37
CA PHE A 227 10.05 -63.37 6.51
C PHE A 227 9.11 -63.59 7.70
N PHE A 228 8.21 -62.64 7.97
CA PHE A 228 7.17 -62.82 9.00
C PHE A 228 6.19 -63.93 8.62
N ALA A 229 5.72 -63.96 7.37
CA ALA A 229 4.82 -65.00 6.90
C ALA A 229 5.47 -66.40 7.01
N GLU A 230 6.74 -66.52 6.64
CA GLU A 230 7.51 -67.75 6.77
C GLU A 230 7.74 -68.14 8.24
N THR A 231 8.08 -67.18 9.10
CA THR A 231 8.30 -67.42 10.53
C THR A 231 7.01 -67.86 11.22
N ILE A 232 5.88 -67.22 10.91
CA ILE A 232 4.55 -67.61 11.41
C ILE A 232 4.15 -68.99 10.89
N ALA A 233 4.40 -69.28 9.60
CA ALA A 233 4.13 -70.60 9.04
C ALA A 233 4.98 -71.70 9.70
N ARG A 234 6.27 -71.43 9.97
CA ARG A 234 7.17 -72.35 10.68
C ARG A 234 6.74 -72.55 12.14
N LEU A 235 6.39 -71.47 12.85
CA LEU A 235 5.88 -71.55 14.23
C LEU A 235 4.55 -72.31 14.30
N SER A 236 3.62 -72.02 13.38
CA SER A 236 2.35 -72.73 13.27
C SER A 236 2.56 -74.22 12.99
N LYS A 237 3.53 -74.57 12.14
CA LYS A 237 3.93 -75.94 11.87
C LYS A 237 4.53 -76.64 13.10
N ILE A 238 5.38 -75.96 13.88
CA ILE A 238 5.95 -76.49 15.13
C ILE A 238 4.86 -76.74 16.18
N ILE A 239 3.90 -75.82 16.31
CA ILE A 239 2.75 -75.95 17.23
C ILE A 239 1.81 -77.08 16.78
N ALA A 240 1.50 -77.17 15.49
CA ALA A 240 0.63 -78.22 14.92
C ALA A 240 1.27 -79.62 14.97
N GLN A 241 2.60 -79.71 14.96
CA GLN A 241 3.35 -80.96 15.10
C GLN A 241 3.60 -81.35 16.57
N GLY A 242 3.03 -80.62 17.54
CA GLY A 242 3.13 -80.91 18.97
C GLY A 242 4.53 -80.68 19.57
N GLY A 243 5.41 -79.97 18.86
CA GLY A 243 6.82 -79.78 19.21
C GLY A 243 7.11 -78.49 19.98
N LEU A 244 6.25 -78.10 20.93
CA LEU A 244 6.60 -77.02 21.86
C LEU A 244 7.47 -77.62 22.97
N PRO A 245 8.77 -77.26 23.10
CA PRO A 245 9.54 -77.62 24.27
C PRO A 245 8.86 -76.96 25.49
N LEU A 246 8.46 -77.78 26.46
CA LEU A 246 7.84 -77.37 27.74
C LEU A 246 8.69 -76.35 28.53
N ASP A 247 9.96 -76.16 28.17
CA ASP A 247 10.90 -75.24 28.81
C ASP A 247 10.97 -73.83 28.19
N ALA A 248 10.30 -73.57 27.06
CA ALA A 248 10.39 -72.27 26.37
C ALA A 248 9.43 -71.19 26.89
N VAL A 249 8.37 -71.54 27.64
CA VAL A 249 7.47 -70.56 28.27
C VAL A 249 7.84 -70.40 29.74
N LYS A 250 9.00 -69.78 30.00
CA LYS A 250 9.24 -69.11 31.28
C LYS A 250 8.60 -67.73 31.21
N THR A 251 7.31 -67.64 31.56
CA THR A 251 6.76 -66.37 32.03
C THR A 251 7.39 -66.07 33.39
N ARG A 252 8.50 -65.31 33.41
CA ARG A 252 8.85 -64.53 34.59
C ARG A 252 7.94 -63.30 34.59
N ILE A 253 6.79 -63.43 35.24
CA ILE A 253 6.13 -62.27 35.83
C ILE A 253 6.84 -62.01 37.15
N SER A 254 7.69 -60.98 37.18
CA SER A 254 8.13 -60.24 38.36
C SER A 254 8.57 -58.86 37.90
#